data_AF-A0A2E4IAF5-F1
#
_entry.id   AF-A0A2E4IAF5-F1
#
_cell.length_a   1.000
_cell.length_b   1.000
_cell.length_c   1.000
_cell.angle_alpha   90.00
_cell.angle_beta   90.00
_cell.angle_gamma   90.00
#
_symmetry.space_group_name_H-M   'P 1'
#
loop_
_entity.id
_entity.type
_entity.pdbx_description
1 polymer ?
#
loop_
_entity_poly.entity_id
_entity_poly.type
_entity_poly.pdbx_seq_one_letter_code
_entity_poly.pdbx_strand_id
1 'polypeptide(L)'
;MFSPIVFIVSINMCMPRLSLYKPEKGKDYEFIDNRIYEMFTVGGTDVFIHKYLGPKNPDEADATADQPKYDAVAETNIQDMLFMENRDRKYDPDIYSLRGIYNVQDIDFNMSQFGLFLTNDTLFMTIHISSSVKTLGRKIMAGDVIELPHLKDEYALNDYSVALKRFFVVEDVNRAAEGFSPTWYPHLYRVKLKQIMDSQEYKEILDLPAEEGNPGGNTLRDLLSTYEQEMQINNAVVAQAEADAAKSGYDTSHFFSLATDDNGEVDLVTVDTNDLDASTANELADRVMQTPQREGYQGYLLGDGIPGNGEAFGHGITFPSSSVEGDFFLRTDFMPNRLFRNDGSRWVKQEDSVRMTLTNTNTKSTQKGTFVNNTSTDTIGGESVTERQSLSKALRPKADN
;
A
#
# COMPACT_ATOMS: atom_id res chain seq x y z
N MET A 1 -5.38 43.31 101.36
CA MET A 1 -4.67 43.57 100.08
C MET A 1 -5.13 42.50 99.10
N PHE A 2 -6.17 42.78 98.32
CA PHE A 2 -6.77 41.81 97.40
C PHE A 2 -6.02 41.88 96.06
N SER A 3 -5.46 40.75 95.63
CA SER A 3 -4.84 40.61 94.31
C SER A 3 -5.92 40.33 93.26
N PRO A 4 -5.98 41.05 92.13
CA PRO A 4 -6.94 40.73 91.08
C PRO A 4 -6.44 39.53 90.27
N ILE A 5 -7.27 38.48 90.20
CA ILE A 5 -7.07 37.35 89.28
C ILE A 5 -7.44 37.84 87.88
N VAL A 6 -6.44 37.93 86.99
CA VAL A 6 -6.64 38.22 85.57
C VAL A 6 -6.96 36.91 84.86
N PHE A 7 -8.20 36.76 84.40
CA PHE A 7 -8.57 35.69 83.48
C PHE A 7 -8.20 36.12 82.05
N ILE A 8 -7.18 35.49 81.47
CA ILE A 8 -6.89 35.59 80.04
C ILE A 8 -7.78 34.57 79.32
N VAL A 9 -8.85 35.06 78.69
CA VAL A 9 -9.64 34.27 77.73
C VAL A 9 -8.85 34.23 76.43
N SER A 10 -8.21 33.09 76.16
CA SER A 10 -7.63 32.82 74.84
C SER A 10 -8.78 32.45 73.90
N ILE A 11 -9.25 33.41 73.11
CA ILE A 11 -10.20 33.14 72.02
C ILE A 11 -9.42 32.37 70.97
N ASN A 12 -9.65 31.06 70.89
CA ASN A 12 -9.11 30.23 69.82
C ASN A 12 -9.87 30.59 68.53
N MET A 13 -9.44 31.67 67.89
CA MET A 13 -9.94 32.10 66.59
C MET A 13 -9.44 31.08 65.56
N CYS A 14 -10.20 30.01 65.35
CA CYS A 14 -10.03 29.15 64.19
C CYS A 14 -10.36 30.02 62.98
N MET A 15 -9.35 30.60 62.32
CA MET A 15 -9.57 31.28 61.05
C MET A 15 -10.19 30.26 60.10
N PRO A 16 -11.42 30.48 59.60
CA PRO A 16 -11.96 29.60 58.58
C PRO A 16 -11.02 29.69 57.37
N ARG A 17 -10.31 28.60 57.09
CA ARG A 17 -9.53 28.48 55.87
C ARG A 17 -10.50 28.46 54.71
N LEU A 18 -10.70 29.62 54.09
CA LEU A 18 -11.53 29.77 52.90
C LEU A 18 -10.77 29.14 51.71
N SER A 19 -10.84 27.82 51.60
CA SER A 19 -10.36 27.10 50.42
C SER A 19 -11.44 27.16 49.34
N LEU A 20 -11.10 27.74 48.19
CA LEU A 20 -11.93 27.68 46.99
C LEU A 20 -11.97 26.28 46.37
N TYR A 21 -10.89 25.51 46.56
CA TYR A 21 -10.86 24.11 46.18
C TYR A 21 -11.68 23.29 47.17
N LYS A 22 -12.69 22.59 46.64
CA LYS A 22 -13.47 21.58 47.34
C LYS A 22 -13.13 20.21 46.72
N PRO A 23 -12.91 19.15 47.50
CA PRO A 23 -12.64 17.80 46.97
C PRO A 23 -13.82 17.16 46.22
N GLU A 24 -15.04 17.64 46.47
CA GLU A 24 -16.27 17.12 45.88
C GLU A 24 -16.89 18.12 44.89
N LYS A 25 -17.46 17.59 43.80
CA LYS A 25 -18.24 18.37 42.83
C LYS A 25 -19.61 18.72 43.40
N GLY A 26 -19.69 19.86 44.10
CA GLY A 26 -20.93 20.39 44.65
C GLY A 26 -21.75 21.22 43.64
N LYS A 27 -22.78 21.90 44.14
CA LYS A 27 -23.66 22.78 43.35
C LYS A 27 -22.93 23.93 42.66
N ASP A 28 -21.84 24.40 43.25
CA ASP A 28 -20.99 25.44 42.66
C ASP A 28 -20.36 24.97 41.33
N TYR A 29 -19.97 23.69 41.24
CA TYR A 29 -19.46 23.10 40.00
C TYR A 29 -20.55 23.04 38.93
N GLU A 30 -21.74 22.53 39.27
CA GLU A 30 -22.88 22.42 38.33
C GLU A 30 -23.30 23.80 37.80
N PHE A 31 -23.32 24.82 38.66
CA PHE A 31 -23.65 26.18 38.25
C PHE A 31 -22.67 26.73 37.21
N ILE A 32 -21.36 26.58 37.46
CA ILE A 32 -20.33 27.05 36.53
C ILE A 32 -20.36 26.23 35.24
N ASP A 33 -20.50 24.91 35.33
CA ASP A 33 -20.59 24.00 34.18
C ASP A 33 -21.76 24.35 33.27
N ASN A 34 -22.94 24.61 33.83
CA ASN A 34 -24.11 25.03 33.06
C ASN A 34 -23.92 26.39 32.38
N ARG A 35 -23.27 27.35 33.05
CA ARG A 35 -23.01 28.66 32.45
C ARG A 35 -21.99 28.59 31.32
N ILE A 36 -20.96 27.76 31.47
CA ILE A 36 -19.98 27.50 30.41
C ILE A 36 -20.68 26.80 29.24
N TYR A 37 -21.51 25.77 29.50
CA TYR A 37 -22.27 25.09 28.46
C TYR A 37 -23.11 26.05 27.61
N GLU A 38 -23.78 27.01 28.23
CA GLU A 38 -24.56 28.04 27.53
C GLU A 38 -23.69 28.84 26.53
N MET A 39 -22.43 29.14 26.88
CA MET A 39 -21.51 29.81 25.96
C MET A 39 -21.21 28.98 24.71
N PHE A 40 -21.10 27.65 24.84
CA PHE A 40 -20.95 26.76 23.69
C PHE A 40 -22.25 26.64 22.88
N THR A 41 -23.40 26.62 23.55
CA THR A 41 -24.69 26.60 22.86
C THR A 41 -24.91 27.85 22.02
N VAL A 42 -24.51 29.03 22.51
CA VAL A 42 -24.72 30.30 21.80
C VAL A 42 -23.59 30.61 20.80
N GLY A 43 -22.33 30.40 21.17
CA GLY A 43 -21.17 30.82 20.39
C GLY A 43 -20.40 29.70 19.68
N GLY A 44 -20.70 28.43 19.97
CA GLY A 44 -20.05 27.29 19.34
C GLY A 44 -20.62 26.96 17.96
N THR A 45 -19.79 26.36 17.11
CA THR A 45 -20.21 25.76 15.85
C THR A 45 -20.73 24.35 16.09
N ASP A 46 -21.65 23.89 15.25
CA ASP A 46 -22.10 22.50 15.27
C ASP A 46 -20.97 21.59 14.74
N VAL A 47 -20.82 20.44 15.38
CA VAL A 47 -19.77 19.45 15.11
C VAL A 47 -20.44 18.08 15.13
N PHE A 48 -20.22 17.30 14.07
CA PHE A 48 -20.73 15.93 13.98
C PHE A 48 -19.61 14.95 14.31
N ILE A 49 -19.88 14.02 15.23
CA ILE A 49 -18.95 12.98 15.66
C ILE A 49 -19.41 11.63 15.11
N HIS A 50 -18.47 10.97 14.43
CA HIS A 50 -18.46 9.54 14.17
C HIS A 50 -17.72 8.85 15.32
N LYS A 51 -18.48 8.18 16.17
CA LYS A 51 -17.95 7.54 17.39
C LYS A 51 -17.21 6.25 17.02
N TYR A 52 -15.94 6.16 17.39
CA TYR A 52 -15.15 4.94 17.18
C TYR A 52 -15.57 3.84 18.16
N LEU A 53 -15.83 2.63 17.67
CA LEU A 53 -16.23 1.48 18.50
C LEU A 53 -15.09 0.49 18.76
N GLY A 54 -14.11 0.44 17.87
CA GLY A 54 -13.02 -0.54 17.93
C GLY A 54 -12.60 -1.02 16.53
N PRO A 55 -11.62 -1.92 16.44
CA PRO A 55 -11.27 -2.55 15.18
C PRO A 55 -12.39 -3.49 14.69
N LYS A 56 -12.47 -3.67 13.38
CA LYS A 56 -13.34 -4.66 12.76
C LYS A 56 -12.91 -6.07 13.20
N ASN A 57 -13.86 -6.82 13.74
CA ASN A 57 -13.63 -8.19 14.14
C ASN A 57 -13.62 -9.09 12.89
N PRO A 58 -12.61 -9.97 12.69
CA PRO A 58 -12.60 -10.91 11.57
C PRO A 58 -13.73 -11.94 11.70
N ASP A 59 -14.18 -12.43 10.56
CA ASP A 59 -15.11 -13.55 10.50
C ASP A 59 -14.45 -14.82 11.03
N GLU A 60 -15.25 -15.76 11.56
CA GLU A 60 -14.72 -16.96 12.24
C GLU A 60 -13.84 -17.84 11.33
N ALA A 61 -14.11 -17.83 10.03
CA ALA A 61 -13.33 -18.56 9.03
C ALA A 61 -11.96 -17.92 8.75
N ASP A 62 -11.81 -16.62 9.00
CA ASP A 62 -10.62 -15.83 8.69
C ASP A 62 -9.82 -15.47 9.95
N ALA A 63 -10.32 -15.83 11.13
CA ALA A 63 -9.64 -15.59 12.40
C ALA A 63 -8.38 -16.46 12.53
N THR A 64 -7.23 -15.82 12.68
CA THR A 64 -5.93 -16.46 12.86
C THR A 64 -5.32 -16.08 14.20
N ALA A 65 -4.21 -16.72 14.60
CA ALA A 65 -3.57 -16.44 15.88
C ALA A 65 -3.00 -15.01 15.96
N ASP A 66 -2.64 -14.43 14.82
CA ASP A 66 -2.19 -13.05 14.62
C ASP A 66 -3.35 -12.04 14.45
N GLN A 67 -4.53 -12.50 14.02
CA GLN A 67 -5.77 -11.71 13.91
C GLN A 67 -6.92 -12.36 14.68
N PRO A 68 -6.93 -12.24 16.02
CA PRO A 68 -7.90 -12.94 16.85
C PRO A 68 -9.30 -12.33 16.72
N LYS A 69 -10.31 -13.20 16.81
CA LYS A 69 -11.71 -12.79 16.97
C LYS A 69 -12.01 -12.52 18.44
N TYR A 70 -12.59 -11.37 18.75
CA TYR A 70 -13.04 -11.00 20.10
C TYR A 70 -14.53 -11.25 20.31
N ASP A 71 -14.97 -11.50 21.54
CA ASP A 71 -16.39 -11.74 21.85
C ASP A 71 -17.27 -10.48 21.70
N ALA A 72 -16.68 -9.30 21.92
CA ALA A 72 -17.33 -8.01 21.75
C ALA A 72 -16.36 -7.01 21.11
N VAL A 73 -16.88 -6.14 20.24
CA VAL A 73 -16.11 -5.01 19.69
C VAL A 73 -15.95 -3.97 20.79
N ALA A 74 -14.70 -3.71 21.18
CA ALA A 74 -14.35 -2.72 22.19
C ALA A 74 -13.19 -1.86 21.68
N GLU A 75 -13.10 -0.63 22.20
CA GLU A 75 -12.11 0.34 21.74
C GLU A 75 -10.67 -0.05 22.10
N THR A 76 -10.50 -1.00 23.02
CA THR A 76 -9.21 -1.54 23.47
C THR A 76 -8.72 -2.77 22.70
N ASN A 77 -9.56 -3.32 21.81
CA ASN A 77 -9.17 -4.51 21.05
C ASN A 77 -8.07 -4.16 20.03
N ILE A 78 -7.21 -5.14 19.75
CA ILE A 78 -6.12 -5.02 18.79
C ILE A 78 -6.39 -5.99 17.65
N GLN A 79 -6.48 -5.48 16.43
CA GLN A 79 -6.77 -6.31 15.25
C GLN A 79 -5.59 -7.20 14.88
N ASP A 80 -4.39 -6.60 14.82
CA ASP A 80 -3.17 -7.31 14.47
C ASP A 80 -2.25 -7.37 15.68
N MET A 81 -2.10 -8.56 16.27
CA MET A 81 -1.26 -8.76 17.45
C MET A 81 0.24 -8.78 17.14
N LEU A 82 0.63 -8.99 15.87
CA LEU A 82 2.02 -9.02 15.46
C LEU A 82 2.57 -7.60 15.31
N PHE A 83 1.79 -6.72 14.69
CA PHE A 83 2.17 -5.32 14.47
C PHE A 83 1.55 -4.36 15.49
N MET A 84 0.70 -4.87 16.39
CA MET A 84 -0.01 -4.10 17.42
C MET A 84 -0.79 -2.92 16.85
N GLU A 85 -1.42 -3.13 15.69
CA GLU A 85 -2.12 -2.08 14.94
C GLU A 85 -3.59 -2.43 14.68
N ASN A 86 -4.37 -1.38 14.44
CA ASN A 86 -5.78 -1.46 14.07
C ASN A 86 -5.96 -0.87 12.67
N ARG A 87 -5.92 -1.74 11.66
CA ARG A 87 -6.00 -1.36 10.24
C ARG A 87 -7.42 -1.04 9.77
N ASP A 88 -8.42 -1.70 10.33
CA ASP A 88 -9.83 -1.52 9.94
C ASP A 88 -10.60 -0.97 11.13
N ARG A 89 -10.88 0.33 11.15
CA ARG A 89 -11.65 0.95 12.24
C ARG A 89 -13.14 0.82 11.98
N LYS A 90 -13.90 0.55 13.04
CA LYS A 90 -15.36 0.51 13.02
C LYS A 90 -15.95 1.72 13.75
N TYR A 91 -16.94 2.34 13.13
CA TYR A 91 -17.68 3.47 13.68
C TYR A 91 -19.12 3.09 14.00
N ASP A 92 -19.70 3.84 14.94
CA ASP A 92 -21.12 3.81 15.25
C ASP A 92 -21.91 4.35 14.03
N PRO A 93 -22.96 3.64 13.55
CA PRO A 93 -23.80 4.15 12.47
C PRO A 93 -24.51 5.46 12.84
N ASP A 94 -24.78 5.71 14.13
CA ASP A 94 -25.42 6.94 14.58
C ASP A 94 -24.42 8.10 14.65
N ILE A 95 -24.79 9.25 14.09
CA ILE A 95 -23.97 10.47 14.09
C ILE A 95 -24.37 11.35 15.28
N TYR A 96 -23.39 11.73 16.11
CA TYR A 96 -23.62 12.51 17.32
C TYR A 96 -23.31 13.99 17.09
N SER A 97 -24.25 14.89 17.40
CA SER A 97 -24.03 16.34 17.29
C SER A 97 -23.60 16.97 18.62
N LEU A 98 -22.58 17.82 18.59
CA LEU A 98 -22.15 18.65 19.72
C LEU A 98 -21.72 20.04 19.27
N ARG A 99 -21.54 20.94 20.23
CA ARG A 99 -21.03 22.30 19.98
C ARG A 99 -19.58 22.41 20.41
N GLY A 100 -18.75 22.91 19.50
CA GLY A 100 -17.32 23.11 19.70
C GLY A 100 -16.90 24.51 19.28
N ILE A 101 -15.78 24.97 19.83
CA ILE A 101 -15.12 26.21 19.41
C ILE A 101 -13.70 25.83 19.05
N TYR A 102 -13.20 26.25 17.89
CA TYR A 102 -11.82 26.00 17.51
C TYR A 102 -11.17 27.31 17.06
N ASN A 103 -9.87 27.42 17.27
CA ASN A 103 -9.12 28.58 16.80
C ASN A 103 -8.65 28.30 15.37
N VAL A 104 -9.04 29.15 14.43
CA VAL A 104 -8.41 29.22 13.12
C VAL A 104 -7.09 29.99 13.33
N GLN A 105 -5.99 29.27 13.53
CA GLN A 105 -4.66 29.87 13.59
C GLN A 105 -3.94 29.61 12.26
N ASP A 106 -3.34 30.65 11.68
CA ASP A 106 -2.61 30.57 10.40
C ASP A 106 -1.15 30.10 10.54
N ILE A 107 -0.67 29.76 11.74
CA ILE A 107 0.77 29.53 11.97
C ILE A 107 1.01 28.58 13.15
N ASP A 108 1.74 27.48 12.95
CA ASP A 108 2.39 26.73 14.03
C ASP A 108 3.77 26.17 13.59
N PHE A 109 4.81 26.46 14.38
CA PHE A 109 6.20 26.09 14.10
C PHE A 109 6.57 24.84 14.89
N ASN A 110 6.75 23.70 14.21
CA ASN A 110 7.25 22.49 14.86
C ASN A 110 8.78 22.45 14.84
N MET A 111 9.41 22.44 16.02
CA MET A 111 10.87 22.39 16.21
C MET A 111 11.42 20.96 16.40
N SER A 112 10.65 19.89 16.17
CA SER A 112 11.11 18.53 16.47
C SER A 112 12.09 17.93 15.44
N GLN A 113 12.38 18.61 14.34
CA GLN A 113 13.33 18.17 13.32
C GLN A 113 14.06 19.39 12.76
N PHE A 114 15.37 19.27 12.48
CA PHE A 114 16.15 20.35 11.85
C PHE A 114 15.65 20.56 10.41
N GLY A 115 14.60 21.37 10.24
CA GLY A 115 13.99 21.72 8.97
C GLY A 115 12.65 22.43 9.18
N LEU A 116 12.53 23.67 8.71
CA LEU A 116 11.30 24.46 8.73
C LEU A 116 10.30 23.86 7.73
N PHE A 117 9.47 22.92 8.17
CA PHE A 117 8.35 22.42 7.39
C PHE A 117 7.03 22.83 8.03
N LEU A 118 6.19 23.52 7.26
CA LEU A 118 4.82 23.89 7.61
C LEU A 118 3.90 22.69 7.36
N THR A 119 3.57 21.95 8.41
CA THR A 119 2.38 21.08 8.41
C THR A 119 1.17 21.93 8.80
N ASN A 120 0.33 22.26 7.82
CA ASN A 120 -0.85 23.14 7.98
C ASN A 120 -2.13 22.41 8.45
N ASP A 121 -2.06 21.12 8.81
CA ASP A 121 -3.25 20.25 8.90
C ASP A 121 -3.70 19.87 10.32
N THR A 122 -3.21 20.55 11.37
CA THR A 122 -3.67 20.30 12.75
C THR A 122 -4.55 21.42 13.29
N LEU A 123 -5.74 21.05 13.78
CA LEU A 123 -6.73 21.96 14.34
C LEU A 123 -6.91 21.69 15.84
N PHE A 124 -6.93 22.73 16.67
CA PHE A 124 -7.24 22.60 18.10
C PHE A 124 -8.66 23.07 18.39
N MET A 125 -9.49 22.16 18.90
CA MET A 125 -10.88 22.43 19.26
C MET A 125 -11.10 22.30 20.76
N THR A 126 -11.82 23.25 21.34
CA THR A 126 -12.30 23.19 22.72
C THR A 126 -13.76 22.72 22.73
N ILE A 127 -14.07 21.73 23.59
CA ILE A 127 -15.40 21.12 23.73
C ILE A 127 -15.79 21.06 25.21
N HIS A 128 -17.08 21.22 25.52
CA HIS A 128 -17.60 21.09 26.87
C HIS A 128 -17.65 19.63 27.37
N ILE A 129 -17.02 19.35 28.52
CA ILE A 129 -16.83 17.99 29.05
C ILE A 129 -18.15 17.29 29.36
N SER A 130 -19.02 17.92 30.17
CA SER A 130 -20.22 17.23 30.65
C SER A 130 -21.22 16.99 29.52
N SER A 131 -21.29 17.90 28.55
CA SER A 131 -22.11 17.72 27.35
C SER A 131 -21.57 16.61 26.47
N SER A 132 -20.25 16.60 26.19
CA SER A 132 -19.68 15.56 25.30
C SER A 132 -19.87 14.16 25.87
N VAL A 133 -19.69 14.00 27.19
CA VAL A 133 -19.86 12.70 27.86
C VAL A 133 -21.34 12.27 27.87
N LYS A 134 -22.28 13.21 28.04
CA LYS A 134 -23.71 12.91 27.98
C LYS A 134 -24.16 12.49 26.58
N THR A 135 -23.66 13.16 25.54
CA THR A 135 -24.04 12.87 24.15
C THR A 135 -23.44 11.55 23.66
N LEU A 136 -22.16 11.28 23.91
CA LEU A 136 -21.47 10.08 23.41
C LEU A 136 -21.60 8.85 24.34
N GLY A 137 -22.02 9.06 25.59
CA GLY A 137 -21.98 8.05 26.65
C GLY A 137 -20.58 7.71 27.17
N ARG A 138 -19.52 8.31 26.59
CA ARG A 138 -18.12 8.14 27.01
C ARG A 138 -17.30 9.41 26.76
N LYS A 139 -16.06 9.43 27.28
CA LYS A 139 -15.08 10.48 26.94
C LYS A 139 -14.75 10.38 25.44
N ILE A 140 -14.60 11.53 24.77
CA ILE A 140 -13.95 11.60 23.46
C ILE A 140 -12.55 11.02 23.59
N MET A 141 -12.15 10.22 22.61
CA MET A 141 -10.85 9.55 22.59
C MET A 141 -10.19 9.67 21.23
N ALA A 142 -8.91 9.30 21.19
CA ALA A 142 -8.19 9.18 19.93
C ALA A 142 -8.90 8.17 19.00
N GLY A 143 -9.03 8.54 17.73
CA GLY A 143 -9.69 7.73 16.71
C GLY A 143 -11.15 8.08 16.43
N ASP A 144 -11.82 8.84 17.30
CA ASP A 144 -13.10 9.48 16.97
C ASP A 144 -12.90 10.44 15.77
N VAL A 145 -13.84 10.48 14.84
CA VAL A 145 -13.76 11.35 13.66
C VAL A 145 -14.81 12.43 13.74
N ILE A 146 -14.41 13.66 13.42
CA ILE A 146 -15.21 14.86 13.48
C ILE A 146 -15.43 15.40 12.06
N GLU A 147 -16.69 15.64 11.72
CA GLU A 147 -17.12 16.40 10.56
C GLU A 147 -17.50 17.83 10.98
N LEU A 148 -16.99 18.81 10.22
CA LEU A 148 -17.30 20.23 10.40
C LEU A 148 -18.20 20.72 9.25
N PRO A 149 -19.52 20.84 9.47
CA PRO A 149 -20.49 21.10 8.39
C PRO A 149 -20.31 22.47 7.71
N HIS A 150 -19.79 23.47 8.43
CA HIS A 150 -19.59 24.83 7.92
C HIS A 150 -18.29 25.01 7.13
N LEU A 151 -17.39 24.01 7.11
CA LEU A 151 -16.16 24.01 6.29
C LEU A 151 -16.36 23.30 4.94
N LYS A 152 -17.61 23.07 4.53
CA LYS A 152 -17.95 22.54 3.22
C LYS A 152 -17.53 23.56 2.15
N ASP A 153 -16.66 23.16 1.23
CA ASP A 153 -16.21 24.04 0.15
C ASP A 153 -17.18 24.00 -1.03
N GLU A 154 -17.94 25.08 -1.25
CA GLU A 154 -18.94 25.18 -2.33
C GLU A 154 -18.34 25.47 -3.71
N TYR A 155 -17.07 25.90 -3.79
CA TYR A 155 -16.43 26.36 -5.03
C TYR A 155 -15.12 25.62 -5.32
N ALA A 156 -15.08 24.32 -5.09
CA ALA A 156 -13.93 23.50 -5.45
C ALA A 156 -13.63 23.63 -6.96
N LEU A 157 -12.35 23.84 -7.32
CA LEU A 157 -11.88 23.96 -8.71
C LEU A 157 -11.96 22.63 -9.49
N ASN A 158 -12.21 21.52 -8.79
CA ASN A 158 -12.28 20.19 -9.37
C ASN A 158 -13.63 19.98 -10.06
N ASP A 159 -13.68 19.10 -11.07
CA ASP A 159 -14.87 18.85 -11.93
C ASP A 159 -16.05 18.17 -11.20
N TYR A 160 -15.97 18.08 -9.87
CA TYR A 160 -16.99 17.51 -9.02
C TYR A 160 -17.89 18.62 -8.49
N SER A 161 -19.16 18.59 -8.88
CA SER A 161 -20.20 19.55 -8.44
C SER A 161 -20.61 19.41 -6.97
N VAL A 162 -19.83 18.68 -6.17
CA VAL A 162 -20.15 18.28 -4.79
C VAL A 162 -19.21 19.01 -3.85
N ALA A 163 -19.81 19.76 -2.92
CA ALA A 163 -19.04 20.50 -1.93
C ALA A 163 -18.38 19.51 -0.94
N LEU A 164 -17.05 19.55 -0.85
CA LEU A 164 -16.27 18.52 -0.16
C LEU A 164 -16.39 18.68 1.37
N LYS A 165 -16.90 17.65 2.04
CA LYS A 165 -16.94 17.58 3.51
C LYS A 165 -15.53 17.34 4.05
N ARG A 166 -15.11 18.09 5.08
CA ARG A 166 -13.81 17.89 5.74
C ARG A 166 -13.97 17.08 7.02
N PHE A 167 -13.23 15.97 7.08
CA PHE A 167 -13.17 15.09 8.24
C PHE A 167 -11.82 15.19 8.94
N PHE A 168 -11.86 15.22 10.26
CA PHE A 168 -10.68 15.26 11.11
C PHE A 168 -10.72 14.15 12.14
N VAL A 169 -9.63 13.41 12.30
CA VAL A 169 -9.48 12.43 13.37
C VAL A 169 -8.97 13.11 14.64
N VAL A 170 -9.51 12.69 15.79
CA VAL A 170 -8.99 13.05 17.10
C VAL A 170 -7.68 12.31 17.34
N GLU A 171 -6.60 13.06 17.54
CA GLU A 171 -5.28 12.51 17.89
C GLU A 171 -5.09 12.44 19.41
N ASP A 172 -5.47 13.51 20.12
CA ASP A 172 -5.30 13.59 21.57
C ASP A 172 -6.38 14.47 22.23
N VAL A 173 -6.68 14.18 23.49
CA VAL A 173 -7.71 14.85 24.30
C VAL A 173 -7.15 15.23 25.67
N ASN A 174 -6.81 16.51 25.80
CA ASN A 174 -6.30 17.11 27.03
C ASN A 174 -7.33 18.03 27.68
N ARG A 175 -7.07 18.45 28.93
CA ARG A 175 -7.89 19.48 29.60
C ARG A 175 -7.45 20.85 29.10
N ALA A 176 -8.38 21.68 28.66
CA ALA A 176 -8.05 23.03 28.21
C ALA A 176 -7.62 23.90 29.41
N ALA A 177 -6.53 24.66 29.27
CA ALA A 177 -6.05 25.53 30.34
C ALA A 177 -7.08 26.62 30.71
N GLU A 178 -7.83 27.12 29.72
CA GLU A 178 -8.93 28.07 29.91
C GLU A 178 -10.17 27.45 30.57
N GLY A 179 -10.24 26.12 30.66
CA GLY A 179 -11.40 25.38 31.16
C GLY A 179 -11.42 25.20 32.67
N PHE A 180 -10.44 25.72 33.41
CA PHE A 180 -10.39 25.60 34.87
C PHE A 180 -11.22 26.71 35.52
N SER A 181 -12.19 26.31 36.33
CA SER A 181 -12.97 27.25 37.14
C SER A 181 -12.20 27.67 38.41
N PRO A 182 -12.65 28.73 39.11
CA PRO A 182 -12.04 29.14 40.39
C PRO A 182 -12.04 28.05 41.47
N THR A 183 -12.89 27.03 41.34
CA THR A 183 -12.92 25.84 42.21
C THR A 183 -11.88 24.78 41.80
N TRP A 184 -11.00 25.09 40.84
CA TRP A 184 -9.93 24.24 40.30
C TRP A 184 -10.39 22.99 39.55
N TYR A 185 -11.66 22.92 39.18
CA TYR A 185 -12.18 21.83 38.35
C TYR A 185 -12.16 22.20 36.86
N PRO A 186 -11.81 21.23 35.97
CA PRO A 186 -11.88 21.43 34.54
C PRO A 186 -13.32 21.22 34.03
N HIS A 187 -13.73 22.09 33.10
CA HIS A 187 -15.03 22.02 32.41
C HIS A 187 -14.88 21.79 30.89
N LEU A 188 -13.67 21.96 30.35
CA LEU A 188 -13.41 21.92 28.92
C LEU A 188 -12.30 20.94 28.55
N TYR A 189 -12.51 20.20 27.45
CA TYR A 189 -11.48 19.44 26.77
C TYR A 189 -10.91 20.25 25.62
N ARG A 190 -9.59 20.17 25.43
CA ARG A 190 -8.89 20.56 24.22
C ARG A 190 -8.59 19.29 23.43
N VAL A 191 -9.15 19.21 22.25
CA VAL A 191 -9.03 18.12 21.31
C VAL A 191 -8.10 18.55 20.19
N LYS A 192 -7.04 17.77 19.96
CA LYS A 192 -6.15 17.93 18.81
C LYS A 192 -6.70 17.11 17.66
N LEU A 193 -6.97 17.78 16.55
CA LEU A 193 -7.58 17.22 15.35
C LEU A 193 -6.56 17.23 14.22
N LYS A 194 -6.54 16.17 13.43
CA LYS A 194 -5.72 16.06 12.21
C LYS A 194 -6.62 15.67 11.04
N GLN A 195 -6.39 16.26 9.87
CA GLN A 195 -7.15 15.87 8.68
C GLN A 195 -6.92 14.38 8.36
N ILE A 196 -8.00 13.66 8.02
CA ILE A 196 -7.89 12.27 7.57
C ILE A 196 -7.39 12.20 6.12
N MET A 197 -6.65 11.14 5.80
CA MET A 197 -6.27 10.81 4.43
C MET A 197 -7.02 9.57 3.98
N ASP A 198 -7.07 9.33 2.67
CA ASP A 198 -7.60 8.10 2.09
C ASP A 198 -6.70 6.93 2.49
N SER A 199 -7.10 6.25 3.57
CA SER A 199 -6.42 5.11 4.14
C SER A 199 -7.45 4.06 4.51
N GLN A 200 -7.03 2.80 4.50
CA GLN A 200 -7.87 1.65 4.85
C GLN A 200 -8.56 1.84 6.21
N GLU A 201 -7.90 2.53 7.15
CA GLU A 201 -8.43 2.80 8.49
C GLU A 201 -9.75 3.58 8.49
N TYR A 202 -9.95 4.50 7.55
CA TYR A 202 -11.12 5.39 7.51
C TYR A 202 -12.14 4.99 6.44
N LYS A 203 -11.98 3.80 5.86
CA LYS A 203 -12.79 3.30 4.75
C LYS A 203 -14.30 3.42 5.01
N GLU A 204 -14.76 3.07 6.21
CA GLU A 204 -16.19 3.13 6.55
C GLU A 204 -16.77 4.55 6.48
N ILE A 205 -15.98 5.58 6.78
CA ILE A 205 -16.42 6.97 6.70
C ILE A 205 -16.32 7.48 5.26
N LEU A 206 -15.26 7.10 4.53
CA LEU A 206 -14.99 7.57 3.17
C LEU A 206 -15.85 6.90 2.10
N ASP A 207 -16.33 5.67 2.35
CA ASP A 207 -17.27 4.96 1.47
C ASP A 207 -18.72 5.45 1.65
N LEU A 208 -19.01 6.32 2.62
CA LEU A 208 -20.32 6.98 2.73
C LEU A 208 -20.55 7.90 1.52
N PRO A 209 -21.81 8.12 1.11
CA PRO A 209 -22.11 9.01 -0.01
C PRO A 209 -21.66 10.44 0.29
N ALA A 210 -21.03 11.09 -0.69
CA ALA A 210 -20.56 12.47 -0.55
C ALA A 210 -21.70 13.48 -0.31
N GLU A 211 -22.91 13.17 -0.79
CA GLU A 211 -24.11 13.96 -0.54
C GLU A 211 -25.24 13.11 0.03
N GLU A 212 -25.82 13.58 1.14
CA GLU A 212 -27.00 12.99 1.78
C GLU A 212 -28.23 13.01 0.85
N GLY A 213 -28.27 13.95 -0.11
CA GLY A 213 -29.35 14.08 -1.11
C GLY A 213 -29.18 13.22 -2.37
N ASN A 214 -28.03 12.57 -2.57
CA ASN A 214 -27.79 11.71 -3.74
C ASN A 214 -27.02 10.42 -3.35
N PRO A 215 -27.71 9.42 -2.76
CA PRO A 215 -27.09 8.19 -2.25
C PRO A 215 -26.45 7.27 -3.31
N GLY A 216 -26.60 7.60 -4.61
CA GLY A 216 -26.01 6.85 -5.73
C GLY A 216 -24.93 7.61 -6.49
N GLY A 217 -24.45 8.74 -5.96
CA GLY A 217 -23.34 9.52 -6.53
C GLY A 217 -21.96 8.99 -6.14
N ASN A 218 -20.91 9.76 -6.48
CA ASN A 218 -19.52 9.44 -6.12
C ASN A 218 -19.36 9.36 -4.59
N THR A 219 -18.58 8.39 -4.11
CA THR A 219 -18.21 8.31 -2.69
C THR A 219 -17.18 9.39 -2.35
N LEU A 220 -17.02 9.74 -1.07
CA LEU A 220 -15.95 10.67 -0.70
C LEU A 220 -14.58 10.13 -1.06
N ARG A 221 -14.41 8.80 -1.05
CA ARG A 221 -13.22 8.13 -1.54
C ARG A 221 -12.95 8.49 -2.99
N ASP A 222 -13.93 8.38 -3.89
CA ASP A 222 -13.73 8.69 -5.32
C ASP A 222 -13.35 10.17 -5.57
N LEU A 223 -13.81 11.08 -4.70
CA LEU A 223 -13.51 12.52 -4.80
C LEU A 223 -12.14 12.91 -4.21
N LEU A 224 -11.68 12.20 -3.17
CA LEU A 224 -10.43 12.46 -2.46
C LEU A 224 -9.26 11.61 -2.95
N SER A 225 -9.53 10.50 -3.63
CA SER A 225 -8.51 9.52 -3.92
C SER A 225 -7.59 9.96 -5.06
N THR A 226 -6.30 10.04 -4.76
CA THR A 226 -5.22 10.08 -5.76
C THR A 226 -4.93 8.70 -6.32
N TYR A 227 -5.61 7.65 -5.87
CA TYR A 227 -5.30 6.26 -6.22
C TYR A 227 -5.32 6.01 -7.72
N GLU A 228 -6.31 6.55 -8.44
CA GLU A 228 -6.37 6.40 -9.89
C GLU A 228 -5.18 7.09 -10.57
N GLN A 229 -4.80 8.28 -10.10
CA GLN A 229 -3.63 9.00 -10.60
C GLN A 229 -2.33 8.25 -10.26
N GLU A 230 -2.20 7.68 -9.06
CA GLU A 230 -1.03 6.87 -8.69
C GLU A 230 -0.95 5.57 -9.49
N MET A 231 -2.09 4.92 -9.76
CA MET A 231 -2.15 3.74 -10.63
C MET A 231 -1.76 4.10 -12.07
N GLN A 232 -2.24 5.23 -12.59
CA GLN A 232 -1.86 5.73 -13.91
C GLN A 232 -0.36 6.04 -13.98
N ILE A 233 0.20 6.70 -12.95
CA ILE A 233 1.64 6.95 -12.85
C ILE A 233 2.43 5.64 -12.80
N ASN A 234 2.02 4.69 -11.96
CA ASN A 234 2.68 3.39 -11.85
C ASN A 234 2.64 2.64 -13.19
N ASN A 235 1.48 2.59 -13.84
CA ASN A 235 1.34 1.96 -15.17
C ASN A 235 2.19 2.67 -16.23
N ALA A 236 2.28 4.00 -16.20
CA ALA A 236 3.15 4.76 -17.11
C ALA A 236 4.64 4.48 -16.84
N VAL A 237 5.04 4.38 -15.58
CA VAL A 237 6.41 4.02 -15.19
C VAL A 237 6.75 2.60 -15.63
N VAL A 238 5.85 1.64 -15.43
CA VAL A 238 6.02 0.26 -15.89
C VAL A 238 6.10 0.21 -17.42
N ALA A 239 5.22 0.92 -18.13
CA ALA A 239 5.24 0.99 -19.59
C ALA A 239 6.55 1.60 -20.14
N GLN A 240 7.05 2.66 -19.51
CA GLN A 240 8.34 3.24 -19.87
C GLN A 240 9.50 2.29 -19.56
N ALA A 241 9.47 1.63 -18.40
CA ALA A 241 10.49 0.64 -18.03
C ALA A 241 10.52 -0.56 -19.00
N GLU A 242 9.36 -0.98 -19.52
CA GLU A 242 9.26 -2.01 -20.56
C GLU A 242 9.82 -1.54 -21.91
N ALA A 243 9.67 -0.26 -22.26
CA ALA A 243 10.26 0.30 -23.47
C ALA A 243 11.80 0.35 -23.38
N ASP A 244 12.33 0.73 -22.22
CA ASP A 244 13.78 0.86 -22.01
C ASP A 244 14.46 -0.51 -21.83
N ALA A 245 13.77 -1.49 -21.24
CA ALA A 245 14.30 -2.84 -21.00
C ALA A 245 13.25 -3.93 -21.27
N ALA A 246 13.00 -4.23 -22.54
CA ALA A 246 11.92 -5.14 -22.94
C ALA A 246 12.08 -6.59 -22.42
N LYS A 247 13.31 -7.06 -22.21
CA LYS A 247 13.59 -8.45 -21.81
C LYS A 247 14.57 -8.52 -20.64
N SER A 248 14.45 -9.57 -19.85
CA SER A 248 15.41 -9.96 -18.81
C SER A 248 16.76 -10.35 -19.43
N GLY A 249 17.81 -10.29 -18.61
CA GLY A 249 19.19 -10.60 -19.04
C GLY A 249 19.88 -9.44 -19.73
N TYR A 250 20.98 -9.74 -20.41
CA TYR A 250 21.73 -8.74 -21.20
C TYR A 250 21.44 -8.96 -22.68
N ASP A 251 21.35 -7.85 -23.41
CA ASP A 251 21.27 -7.91 -24.87
C ASP A 251 22.66 -7.98 -25.46
N THR A 252 22.99 -9.06 -26.18
CA THR A 252 24.29 -9.21 -26.85
C THR A 252 24.20 -9.08 -28.37
N SER A 253 23.02 -8.83 -28.92
CA SER A 253 22.79 -8.76 -30.37
C SER A 253 23.56 -7.62 -31.05
N HIS A 254 23.92 -6.58 -30.30
CA HIS A 254 24.68 -5.43 -30.80
C HIS A 254 26.19 -5.66 -30.82
N PHE A 255 26.68 -6.77 -30.25
CA PHE A 255 28.09 -7.11 -30.26
C PHE A 255 28.44 -7.97 -31.48
N PHE A 256 29.63 -7.73 -32.03
CA PHE A 256 30.17 -8.50 -33.14
C PHE A 256 31.11 -9.59 -32.62
N SER A 257 30.90 -10.84 -33.04
CA SER A 257 31.73 -11.99 -32.69
C SER A 257 32.50 -12.49 -33.91
N LEU A 258 33.81 -12.70 -33.76
CA LEU A 258 34.68 -13.15 -34.86
C LEU A 258 35.08 -14.61 -34.66
N ALA A 259 34.91 -15.43 -35.71
CA ALA A 259 35.43 -16.79 -35.74
C ALA A 259 36.95 -16.77 -35.96
N THR A 260 37.68 -17.58 -35.19
CA THR A 260 39.13 -17.75 -35.35
C THR A 260 39.46 -19.20 -35.68
N ASP A 261 40.45 -19.41 -36.53
CA ASP A 261 41.00 -20.72 -36.84
C ASP A 261 41.85 -21.28 -35.67
N ASP A 262 42.37 -22.50 -35.83
CA ASP A 262 43.24 -23.15 -34.83
C ASP A 262 44.54 -22.37 -34.56
N ASN A 263 44.91 -21.43 -35.43
CA ASN A 263 46.10 -20.58 -35.31
C ASN A 263 45.79 -19.20 -34.68
N GLY A 264 44.51 -18.90 -34.41
CA GLY A 264 44.05 -17.62 -33.88
C GLY A 264 43.94 -16.50 -34.92
N GLU A 265 43.99 -16.83 -36.22
CA GLU A 265 43.69 -15.91 -37.31
C GLU A 265 42.18 -15.92 -37.64
N VAL A 266 41.71 -14.93 -38.38
CA VAL A 266 40.29 -14.83 -38.76
C VAL A 266 39.93 -15.99 -39.68
N ASP A 267 38.93 -16.77 -39.31
CA ASP A 267 38.45 -17.88 -40.14
C ASP A 267 37.57 -17.33 -41.28
N LEU A 268 37.98 -17.64 -42.52
CA LEU A 268 37.39 -17.14 -43.74
C LEU A 268 36.83 -18.32 -44.53
N VAL A 269 35.62 -18.15 -45.07
CA VAL A 269 35.08 -19.14 -46.01
C VAL A 269 35.82 -18.95 -47.33
N THR A 270 36.88 -19.72 -47.51
CA THR A 270 37.68 -19.68 -48.74
C THR A 270 37.12 -20.65 -49.74
N VAL A 271 36.61 -20.09 -50.83
CA VAL A 271 36.22 -20.85 -52.01
C VAL A 271 37.46 -20.90 -52.89
N ASP A 272 38.26 -21.97 -52.82
CA ASP A 272 39.42 -22.12 -53.71
C ASP A 272 38.92 -22.08 -55.17
N THR A 273 39.35 -21.04 -55.88
CA THR A 273 38.95 -20.69 -57.25
C THR A 273 39.36 -21.69 -58.32
N ASN A 274 39.92 -22.85 -57.96
CA ASN A 274 40.40 -23.84 -58.93
C ASN A 274 39.42 -25.00 -59.20
N ASP A 275 38.36 -25.19 -58.41
CA ASP A 275 37.39 -26.29 -58.57
C ASP A 275 35.90 -25.87 -58.39
N LEU A 276 35.55 -24.62 -58.73
CA LEU A 276 34.14 -24.19 -58.75
C LEU A 276 33.62 -23.90 -60.16
N ASP A 277 32.74 -24.79 -60.63
CA ASP A 277 31.72 -24.48 -61.62
C ASP A 277 30.52 -23.81 -60.91
N ALA A 278 29.93 -22.79 -61.53
CA ALA A 278 28.79 -22.03 -61.02
C ALA A 278 27.48 -22.85 -60.89
N SER A 279 27.56 -24.16 -61.11
CA SER A 279 26.49 -25.15 -60.91
C SER A 279 26.40 -25.71 -59.48
N THR A 280 27.36 -25.42 -58.59
CA THR A 280 27.29 -25.89 -57.19
C THR A 280 26.39 -24.97 -56.38
N ALA A 281 25.08 -25.20 -56.51
CA ALA A 281 23.99 -24.32 -56.09
C ALA A 281 23.79 -24.11 -54.57
N ASN A 282 24.74 -24.51 -53.71
CA ASN A 282 24.55 -24.49 -52.26
C ASN A 282 25.58 -23.67 -51.47
N GLU A 283 26.68 -23.18 -52.06
CA GLU A 283 27.65 -22.38 -51.30
C GLU A 283 27.40 -20.88 -51.52
N LEU A 284 27.15 -20.14 -50.44
CA LEU A 284 26.95 -18.69 -50.48
C LEU A 284 28.29 -17.99 -50.75
N ALA A 285 28.54 -17.62 -52.01
CA ALA A 285 29.72 -16.85 -52.44
C ALA A 285 29.84 -15.43 -51.81
N ASP A 286 28.89 -15.04 -50.96
CA ASP A 286 28.80 -13.71 -50.31
C ASP A 286 29.36 -13.71 -48.87
N ARG A 287 29.72 -14.89 -48.32
CA ARG A 287 30.21 -15.02 -46.94
C ARG A 287 31.73 -14.94 -46.91
N VAL A 288 32.30 -13.80 -46.52
CA VAL A 288 33.77 -13.65 -46.41
C VAL A 288 34.28 -14.19 -45.07
N MET A 289 33.55 -14.00 -43.97
CA MET A 289 33.92 -14.47 -42.63
C MET A 289 33.11 -15.72 -42.25
N GLN A 290 33.74 -16.69 -41.59
CA GLN A 290 33.03 -17.85 -41.06
C GLN A 290 32.19 -17.44 -39.84
N THR A 291 31.02 -18.09 -39.68
CA THR A 291 30.15 -17.88 -38.52
C THR A 291 30.79 -18.46 -37.25
N PRO A 292 30.77 -17.78 -36.09
CA PRO A 292 31.34 -18.28 -34.85
C PRO A 292 30.81 -19.67 -34.47
N GLN A 293 31.71 -20.57 -34.06
CA GLN A 293 31.34 -21.92 -33.63
C GLN A 293 30.69 -21.96 -32.24
N ARG A 294 30.86 -20.90 -31.44
CA ARG A 294 30.37 -20.78 -30.07
C ARG A 294 30.11 -19.32 -29.72
N GLU A 295 29.19 -19.09 -28.79
CA GLU A 295 28.94 -17.77 -28.21
C GLU A 295 30.22 -17.15 -27.61
N GLY A 296 30.51 -15.91 -28.01
CA GLY A 296 31.67 -15.15 -27.56
C GLY A 296 31.52 -14.53 -26.17
N TYR A 297 30.30 -14.49 -25.63
CA TYR A 297 29.97 -13.82 -24.38
C TYR A 297 29.44 -14.80 -23.34
N GLN A 298 29.90 -14.65 -22.09
CA GLN A 298 29.42 -15.41 -20.94
C GLN A 298 28.71 -14.46 -19.97
N GLY A 299 27.50 -14.80 -19.54
CA GLY A 299 26.69 -13.92 -18.72
C GLY A 299 25.36 -14.52 -18.31
N TYR A 300 24.58 -13.75 -17.56
CA TYR A 300 23.27 -14.17 -17.08
C TYR A 300 22.19 -13.91 -18.15
N LEU A 301 21.48 -14.97 -18.57
CA LEU A 301 20.38 -14.91 -19.54
C LEU A 301 20.74 -14.16 -20.82
N LEU A 302 21.83 -14.56 -21.48
CA LEU A 302 22.26 -13.96 -22.76
C LEU A 302 21.44 -14.47 -23.94
N GLY A 303 20.92 -15.70 -23.88
CA GLY A 303 20.34 -16.34 -25.05
C GLY A 303 19.00 -15.75 -25.48
N ASP A 304 18.97 -15.16 -26.66
CA ASP A 304 17.79 -14.57 -27.28
C ASP A 304 17.18 -15.44 -28.39
N GLY A 305 17.90 -16.47 -28.84
CA GLY A 305 17.51 -17.36 -29.93
C GLY A 305 17.85 -16.77 -31.30
N ILE A 306 18.76 -15.80 -31.37
CA ILE A 306 19.15 -15.08 -32.58
C ILE A 306 20.63 -15.35 -32.85
N PRO A 307 21.01 -15.73 -34.08
CA PRO A 307 22.41 -15.85 -34.45
C PRO A 307 23.18 -14.55 -34.23
N GLY A 308 24.42 -14.66 -33.77
CA GLY A 308 25.36 -13.54 -33.74
C GLY A 308 25.57 -12.92 -35.12
N ASN A 309 26.03 -11.66 -35.14
CA ASN A 309 26.33 -10.88 -36.35
C ASN A 309 25.16 -10.66 -37.32
N GLY A 310 23.91 -10.97 -36.92
CA GLY A 310 22.73 -10.75 -37.77
C GLY A 310 22.60 -11.76 -38.91
N GLU A 311 23.19 -12.95 -38.77
CA GLU A 311 23.10 -14.02 -39.78
C GLU A 311 21.66 -14.48 -40.01
N ALA A 312 21.35 -14.82 -41.26
CA ALA A 312 20.05 -15.36 -41.61
C ALA A 312 19.87 -16.77 -41.02
N PHE A 313 18.67 -17.09 -40.52
CA PHE A 313 18.36 -18.40 -39.94
C PHE A 313 16.96 -18.88 -40.29
N GLY A 314 16.79 -20.20 -40.36
CA GLY A 314 15.49 -20.85 -40.48
C GLY A 314 14.84 -21.09 -39.11
N HIS A 315 13.53 -21.33 -39.08
CA HIS A 315 12.82 -21.72 -37.86
C HIS A 315 11.80 -22.84 -38.12
N GLY A 316 11.57 -23.71 -37.14
CA GLY A 316 10.57 -24.77 -37.24
C GLY A 316 10.71 -25.86 -36.18
N ILE A 317 9.88 -26.90 -36.29
CA ILE A 317 9.87 -28.04 -35.35
C ILE A 317 10.79 -29.19 -35.78
N THR A 318 11.29 -29.16 -37.02
CA THR A 318 12.21 -30.16 -37.59
C THR A 318 13.32 -29.44 -38.36
N PHE A 319 14.52 -30.02 -38.39
CA PHE A 319 15.62 -29.47 -39.18
C PHE A 319 15.34 -29.57 -40.69
N PRO A 320 15.86 -28.64 -41.51
CA PRO A 320 15.71 -28.68 -42.95
C PRO A 320 16.47 -29.87 -43.55
N SER A 321 15.99 -30.38 -44.69
CA SER A 321 16.59 -31.52 -45.39
C SER A 321 17.87 -31.16 -46.16
N SER A 322 18.07 -29.87 -46.44
CA SER A 322 19.27 -29.31 -47.05
C SER A 322 19.82 -28.23 -46.13
N SER A 323 21.09 -28.35 -45.76
CA SER A 323 21.80 -27.35 -44.97
C SER A 323 23.28 -27.35 -45.32
N VAL A 324 23.89 -26.20 -45.16
CA VAL A 324 25.30 -25.92 -45.45
C VAL A 324 26.01 -25.68 -44.12
N GLU A 325 27.33 -25.79 -44.10
CA GLU A 325 28.10 -25.45 -42.91
C GLU A 325 27.93 -23.95 -42.55
N GLY A 326 27.65 -23.69 -41.28
CA GLY A 326 27.40 -22.34 -40.76
C GLY A 326 25.93 -21.92 -40.76
N ASP A 327 25.03 -22.70 -41.34
CA ASP A 327 23.59 -22.40 -41.29
C ASP A 327 23.05 -22.46 -39.87
N PHE A 328 22.17 -21.51 -39.53
CA PHE A 328 21.47 -21.47 -38.26
C PHE A 328 20.01 -21.90 -38.38
N PHE A 329 19.52 -22.61 -37.36
CA PHE A 329 18.12 -23.03 -37.30
C PHE A 329 17.57 -22.98 -35.87
N LEU A 330 16.46 -22.27 -35.69
CA LEU A 330 15.75 -22.14 -34.41
C LEU A 330 14.67 -23.22 -34.27
N ARG A 331 14.83 -24.10 -33.29
CA ARG A 331 13.86 -25.14 -32.94
C ARG A 331 12.81 -24.60 -31.97
N THR A 332 11.56 -24.53 -32.43
CA THR A 332 10.43 -23.95 -31.69
C THR A 332 9.62 -24.97 -30.89
N ASP A 333 9.98 -26.25 -30.96
CA ASP A 333 9.35 -27.34 -30.20
C ASP A 333 9.93 -27.49 -28.79
N PHE A 334 11.12 -26.94 -28.54
CA PHE A 334 11.71 -26.92 -27.21
C PHE A 334 11.16 -25.76 -26.38
N MET A 335 11.06 -25.97 -25.07
CA MET A 335 10.78 -24.90 -24.10
C MET A 335 11.97 -24.79 -23.12
N PRO A 336 12.76 -23.71 -23.18
CA PRO A 336 12.77 -22.62 -24.17
C PRO A 336 13.18 -23.07 -25.58
N ASN A 337 12.82 -22.27 -26.60
CA ASN A 337 13.26 -22.48 -27.99
C ASN A 337 14.79 -22.53 -28.06
N ARG A 338 15.35 -23.33 -28.97
CA ARG A 338 16.81 -23.57 -29.02
C ARG A 338 17.40 -23.27 -30.38
N LEU A 339 18.50 -22.53 -30.41
CA LEU A 339 19.23 -22.22 -31.63
C LEU A 339 20.31 -23.28 -31.89
N PHE A 340 20.40 -23.74 -33.13
CA PHE A 340 21.41 -24.69 -33.58
C PHE A 340 22.19 -24.11 -34.77
N ARG A 341 23.47 -24.48 -34.86
CA ARG A 341 24.35 -24.22 -36.01
C ARG A 341 24.75 -25.55 -36.66
N ASN A 342 24.74 -25.63 -37.98
CA ASN A 342 25.21 -26.79 -38.71
C ASN A 342 26.75 -26.78 -38.85
N ASP A 343 27.39 -27.84 -38.38
CA ASP A 343 28.84 -28.10 -38.44
C ASP A 343 29.23 -28.87 -39.73
N GLY A 344 28.42 -28.76 -40.80
CA GLY A 344 28.57 -29.53 -42.04
C GLY A 344 28.19 -31.02 -41.94
N SER A 345 28.24 -31.61 -40.74
CA SER A 345 27.84 -33.00 -40.47
C SER A 345 26.58 -33.12 -39.58
N ARG A 346 26.42 -32.20 -38.63
CA ARG A 346 25.34 -32.25 -37.62
C ARG A 346 24.94 -30.87 -37.12
N TRP A 347 23.73 -30.78 -36.60
CA TRP A 347 23.23 -29.61 -35.88
C TRP A 347 23.75 -29.60 -34.44
N VAL A 348 24.58 -28.62 -34.12
CA VAL A 348 25.14 -28.40 -32.78
C VAL A 348 24.38 -27.27 -32.10
N LYS A 349 23.95 -27.50 -30.85
CA LYS A 349 23.26 -26.49 -30.06
C LYS A 349 24.21 -25.32 -29.77
N GLN A 350 23.73 -24.09 -30.00
CA GLN A 350 24.42 -22.86 -29.65
C GLN A 350 23.87 -22.29 -28.34
N GLU A 351 22.58 -21.93 -28.34
CA GLU A 351 21.96 -21.26 -27.21
C GLU A 351 20.47 -21.63 -27.02
N ASP A 352 19.94 -21.28 -25.86
CA ASP A 352 18.52 -21.37 -25.51
C ASP A 352 17.94 -19.95 -25.43
N SER A 353 16.76 -19.72 -26.00
CA SER A 353 16.04 -18.44 -25.92
C SER A 353 15.41 -18.26 -24.53
N VAL A 354 16.21 -17.75 -23.59
CA VAL A 354 15.88 -17.68 -22.16
C VAL A 354 15.43 -16.30 -21.69
N ARG A 355 15.60 -15.27 -22.53
CA ARG A 355 15.20 -13.88 -22.24
C ARG A 355 13.68 -13.72 -22.32
N MET A 356 13.07 -13.16 -21.28
CA MET A 356 11.61 -13.03 -21.12
C MET A 356 11.22 -11.59 -20.73
N THR A 357 9.96 -11.19 -20.95
CA THR A 357 9.49 -9.85 -20.55
C THR A 357 9.56 -9.65 -19.03
N LEU A 358 9.82 -8.42 -18.58
CA LEU A 358 10.01 -8.11 -17.16
C LEU A 358 8.69 -7.94 -16.38
N THR A 359 7.57 -7.66 -17.05
CA THR A 359 6.24 -7.42 -16.46
C THR A 359 5.69 -8.64 -15.72
N ASN A 360 5.39 -8.55 -14.43
CA ASN A 360 4.87 -9.69 -13.66
C ASN A 360 3.40 -9.99 -13.97
N THR A 361 3.14 -10.58 -15.13
CA THR A 361 1.82 -11.12 -15.48
C THR A 361 1.75 -12.62 -15.20
N ASN A 362 0.54 -13.11 -14.91
CA ASN A 362 0.27 -14.54 -14.73
C ASN A 362 0.39 -15.36 -16.03
N THR A 363 0.63 -14.70 -17.17
CA THR A 363 0.79 -15.35 -18.48
C THR A 363 2.25 -15.61 -18.84
N LYS A 364 3.20 -15.25 -17.97
CA LYS A 364 4.62 -15.48 -18.21
C LYS A 364 4.97 -16.97 -18.29
N SER A 365 5.54 -17.37 -19.42
CA SER A 365 6.12 -18.69 -19.66
C SER A 365 7.49 -18.90 -18.98
N THR A 366 7.62 -18.49 -17.72
CA THR A 366 8.77 -18.85 -16.88
C THR A 366 8.46 -20.14 -16.13
N GLN A 367 9.48 -20.89 -15.68
CA GLN A 367 9.29 -22.10 -14.86
C GLN A 367 8.48 -21.82 -13.58
N LYS A 368 8.67 -20.63 -12.99
CA LYS A 368 7.85 -20.19 -11.84
C LYS A 368 6.42 -19.90 -12.27
N GLY A 369 6.21 -19.23 -13.40
CA GLY A 369 4.89 -18.92 -13.94
C GLY A 369 4.09 -20.16 -14.32
N THR A 370 4.73 -21.16 -14.93
CA THR A 370 4.09 -22.44 -15.24
C THR A 370 3.74 -23.22 -13.97
N PHE A 371 4.59 -23.22 -12.95
CA PHE A 371 4.28 -23.85 -11.66
C PHE A 371 3.14 -23.13 -10.92
N VAL A 372 3.22 -21.80 -10.80
CA VAL A 372 2.22 -21.00 -10.09
C VAL A 372 0.88 -21.06 -10.80
N ASN A 373 0.81 -21.11 -12.13
CA ASN A 373 -0.46 -21.16 -12.88
C ASN A 373 -0.88 -22.57 -13.31
N ASN A 374 -0.23 -23.62 -12.80
CA ASN A 374 -0.59 -25.00 -13.14
C ASN A 374 -1.99 -25.36 -12.58
N THR A 375 -2.93 -25.65 -13.49
CA THR A 375 -4.28 -26.15 -13.18
C THR A 375 -4.50 -27.60 -13.64
N SER A 376 -3.45 -28.28 -14.11
CA SER A 376 -3.52 -29.65 -14.60
C SER A 376 -3.85 -30.64 -13.47
N THR A 377 -4.52 -31.71 -13.87
CA THR A 377 -4.86 -32.84 -13.01
C THR A 377 -4.28 -34.11 -13.62
N ASP A 378 -3.61 -34.92 -12.80
CA ASP A 378 -3.07 -36.22 -13.18
C ASP A 378 -3.90 -37.35 -12.56
N THR A 379 -3.82 -38.56 -13.10
CA THR A 379 -4.52 -39.74 -12.56
C THR A 379 -3.54 -40.69 -11.90
N ILE A 380 -3.49 -40.68 -10.57
CA ILE A 380 -2.62 -41.54 -9.78
C ILE A 380 -3.49 -42.56 -9.05
N GLY A 381 -3.33 -43.85 -9.36
CA GLY A 381 -4.10 -44.91 -8.70
C GLY A 381 -5.61 -44.91 -8.98
N GLY A 382 -6.04 -44.31 -10.10
CA GLY A 382 -7.45 -44.21 -10.48
C GLY A 382 -8.18 -42.99 -9.92
N GLU A 383 -7.52 -42.17 -9.10
CA GLU A 383 -8.04 -40.89 -8.62
C GLU A 383 -7.43 -39.71 -9.37
N SER A 384 -8.27 -38.71 -9.68
CA SER A 384 -7.81 -37.44 -10.25
C SER A 384 -7.22 -36.55 -9.17
N VAL A 385 -5.93 -36.22 -9.29
CA VAL A 385 -5.17 -35.41 -8.34
C VAL A 385 -4.70 -34.14 -9.03
N THR A 386 -4.96 -32.97 -8.42
CA THR A 386 -4.43 -31.70 -8.93
C THR A 386 -2.92 -31.64 -8.72
N GLU A 387 -2.17 -31.31 -9.77
CA GLU A 387 -0.70 -31.28 -9.71
C GLU A 387 -0.18 -30.18 -8.78
N ARG A 388 -0.86 -29.02 -8.77
CA ARG A 388 -0.52 -27.88 -7.90
C ARG A 388 -1.27 -27.96 -6.57
N GLN A 389 -0.65 -28.57 -5.57
CA GLN A 389 -1.15 -28.61 -4.19
C GLN A 389 -0.02 -28.40 -3.18
N SER A 390 -0.34 -27.78 -2.04
CA SER A 390 0.63 -27.65 -0.95
C SER A 390 0.94 -29.02 -0.37
N LEU A 391 2.17 -29.23 0.12
CA LEU A 391 2.57 -30.50 0.77
C LEU A 391 1.61 -30.87 1.91
N SER A 392 1.12 -29.86 2.64
CA SER A 392 0.14 -30.00 3.72
C SER A 392 -1.24 -30.48 3.26
N LYS A 393 -1.63 -30.23 2.00
CA LYS A 393 -2.87 -30.76 1.40
C LYS A 393 -2.64 -32.15 0.80
N ALA A 394 -1.48 -32.36 0.18
CA ALA A 394 -1.10 -33.65 -0.41
C ALA A 394 -0.93 -34.77 0.65
N LEU A 395 -0.40 -34.43 1.82
CA LEU A 395 -0.12 -35.38 2.91
C LEU A 395 -1.26 -35.50 3.93
N ARG A 396 -2.41 -34.85 3.69
CA ARG A 396 -3.57 -35.03 4.58
C ARG A 396 -4.11 -36.45 4.42
N PRO A 397 -4.26 -37.23 5.52
CA PRO A 397 -4.93 -38.52 5.45
C PRO A 397 -6.33 -38.30 4.91
N LYS A 398 -6.63 -38.92 3.76
CA LYS A 398 -8.00 -39.03 3.26
C LYS A 398 -8.60 -40.29 3.87
N ALA A 399 -9.90 -40.26 4.16
CA ALA A 399 -10.60 -41.48 4.53
C ALA A 399 -10.60 -42.41 3.31
N ASP A 400 -10.22 -43.68 3.51
CA ASP A 400 -10.50 -44.72 2.52
C ASP A 400 -12.04 -44.79 2.34
N ASN A 401 -12.48 -44.78 1.09
CA ASN A 401 -13.91 -44.98 0.75
C ASN A 401 -14.37 -46.40 1.06
#